data_AF-A0A1Q9P9X6-F1
#
_entry.id   AF-A0A1Q9P9X6-F1
#
_cell.length_a   1.000
_cell.length_b   1.000
_cell.length_c   1.000
_cell.angle_alpha   90.00
_cell.angle_beta   90.00
_cell.angle_gamma   90.00
#
_symmetry.space_group_name_H-M   'P 1'
#
loop_
_entity.id
_entity.type
_entity.pdbx_description
1 polymer ?
#
loop_
_entity_poly.entity_id
_entity_poly.type
_entity_poly.pdbx_seq_one_letter_code
_entity_poly.pdbx_strand_id
1 'polypeptide(L)'
;MPKLPLRYYCYVCGHTNDLKLNVPLAPKIERDEIKCANCGDVTHLLLTACPKCEGAFRYYLSDLDFPQEIVSLAEAYVKLLTGVRDSLKDHIKEFNVPVPKKWSVNLKCECGEEYTAEIPLPQLSG
;
A
#
# COMPACT_ATOMS: atom_id res chain seq x y z
N MET A 1 4.01 -15.25 9.84
CA MET A 1 3.56 -13.85 9.98
C MET A 1 3.60 -13.48 11.44
N PRO A 2 4.45 -12.53 11.83
CA PRO A 2 4.54 -12.08 13.21
C PRO A 2 3.26 -11.36 13.64
N LYS A 3 2.98 -11.37 14.95
CA LYS A 3 1.84 -10.68 15.56
C LYS A 3 2.33 -9.49 16.35
N LEU A 4 1.75 -8.31 16.10
CA LEU A 4 2.06 -7.09 16.83
C LEU A 4 0.86 -6.70 17.71
N PRO A 5 0.98 -6.77 19.04
CA PRO A 5 0.05 -6.08 19.93
C PRO A 5 0.30 -4.57 19.82
N LEU A 6 -0.71 -3.81 19.42
CA LEU A 6 -0.63 -2.36 19.30
C LEU A 6 -1.74 -1.72 20.12
N ARG A 7 -1.38 -0.79 20.99
CA ARG A 7 -2.33 0.09 21.64
C ARG A 7 -2.40 1.40 20.87
N TYR A 8 -3.54 1.64 20.24
CA TYR A 8 -3.80 2.83 19.45
C TYR A 8 -4.74 3.78 20.19
N TYR A 9 -4.44 5.07 20.18
CA TYR A 9 -5.29 6.11 20.73
C TYR A 9 -5.93 6.88 19.57
N CYS A 10 -7.26 6.85 19.49
CA CYS A 10 -7.98 7.58 18.45
C CYS A 10 -7.64 9.08 18.54
N TYR A 11 -7.13 9.65 17.45
CA TYR A 11 -6.72 11.05 17.42
C TYR A 11 -7.92 12.03 17.56
N VAL A 12 -9.14 11.57 17.24
CA VAL A 12 -10.36 12.37 17.36
C VAL A 12 -10.88 12.42 18.79
N CYS A 13 -11.06 11.26 19.46
CA CYS A 13 -11.75 11.18 20.75
C CYS A 13 -10.88 10.67 21.92
N GLY A 14 -9.62 10.32 21.67
CA GLY A 14 -8.69 9.78 22.68
C GLY A 14 -8.98 8.36 23.14
N HIS A 15 -10.06 7.72 22.66
CA HIS A 15 -10.41 6.36 23.04
C HIS A 15 -9.32 5.36 22.64
N THR A 16 -9.02 4.44 23.56
CA THR A 16 -7.99 3.43 23.37
C THR A 16 -8.55 2.21 22.65
N ASN A 17 -7.84 1.74 21.62
CA ASN A 17 -8.14 0.52 20.90
C ASN A 17 -6.94 -0.43 21.05
N ASP A 18 -7.16 -1.62 21.63
CA ASP A 18 -6.14 -2.66 21.70
C ASP A 18 -6.27 -3.58 20.48
N LEU A 19 -5.22 -3.64 19.66
CA LEU A 19 -5.21 -4.31 18.37
C LEU A 19 -4.26 -5.50 18.38
N LYS A 20 -4.60 -6.52 17.59
CA LYS A 20 -3.73 -7.67 17.29
C LYS A 20 -3.52 -7.74 15.79
N LEU A 21 -2.42 -7.18 15.33
CA LEU A 21 -2.13 -7.03 13.91
C LEU A 21 -1.32 -8.21 13.40
N ASN A 22 -1.69 -8.75 12.23
CA ASN A 22 -0.88 -9.72 11.51
C ASN A 22 0.01 -8.95 10.53
N VAL A 23 1.32 -9.05 10.70
CA VAL A 23 2.26 -8.29 9.85
C VAL A 23 2.82 -9.20 8.76
N PRO A 24 2.66 -8.86 7.47
CA PRO A 24 3.28 -9.63 6.39
C PRO A 24 4.77 -9.36 6.31
N LEU A 25 5.53 -10.32 5.79
CA LEU A 25 6.93 -10.11 5.42
C LEU A 25 6.99 -9.31 4.10
N ALA A 26 7.97 -8.41 4.00
CA ALA A 26 8.26 -7.75 2.73
C ALA A 26 8.61 -8.79 1.64
N PRO A 27 8.31 -8.52 0.36
CA PRO A 27 7.90 -7.23 -0.20
C PRO A 27 6.42 -6.89 0.02
N LYS A 28 5.61 -7.76 0.61
CA LYS A 28 4.19 -7.48 0.80
C LYS A 28 3.98 -6.35 1.82
N ILE A 29 3.09 -5.42 1.47
CA ILE A 29 2.49 -4.43 2.37
C ILE A 29 1.04 -4.85 2.61
N GLU A 30 0.64 -5.01 3.88
CA GLU A 30 -0.78 -5.15 4.24
C GLU A 30 -1.37 -3.75 4.43
N ARG A 31 -2.59 -3.57 3.94
CA ARG A 31 -3.42 -2.39 4.18
C ARG A 31 -4.58 -2.82 5.07
N ASP A 32 -4.75 -2.13 6.18
CA ASP A 32 -5.79 -2.40 7.16
C ASP A 32 -6.40 -1.08 7.65
N GLU A 33 -7.51 -1.17 8.37
CA GLU A 33 -8.22 -0.03 8.92
C GLU A 33 -8.42 -0.20 10.43
N ILE A 34 -8.10 0.84 11.19
CA ILE A 34 -8.41 0.92 12.60
C ILE A 34 -9.68 1.76 12.75
N LYS A 35 -10.80 1.09 13.04
CA LYS A 35 -12.05 1.77 13.37
C LYS A 35 -12.15 1.98 14.87
N CYS A 36 -12.27 3.24 15.30
CA CYS A 36 -12.47 3.58 16.70
C CYS A 36 -13.81 3.04 17.20
N ALA A 37 -13.78 2.21 18.26
CA ALA A 37 -15.00 1.63 18.83
C ALA A 37 -15.97 2.66 19.44
N ASN A 38 -15.47 3.87 19.78
CA ASN A 38 -16.26 4.90 20.44
C ASN A 38 -16.91 5.89 19.46
N CYS A 39 -16.13 6.54 18.58
CA CYS A 39 -16.66 7.54 17.63
C CYS A 39 -16.84 7.01 16.21
N GLY A 40 -16.39 5.78 15.90
CA GLY A 40 -16.49 5.19 14.58
C GLY A 40 -15.52 5.74 13.54
N ASP A 41 -14.67 6.69 13.91
CA ASP A 41 -13.61 7.24 13.07
C ASP A 41 -12.65 6.16 12.57
N VAL A 42 -12.12 6.33 11.35
CA VAL A 42 -11.28 5.35 10.68
C VAL A 42 -9.90 5.93 10.44
N THR A 43 -8.88 5.20 10.85
CA THR A 43 -7.48 5.49 10.53
C THR A 43 -6.91 4.36 9.68
N HIS A 44 -6.30 4.70 8.56
CA HIS A 44 -5.66 3.75 7.66
C HIS A 44 -4.30 3.34 8.19
N LEU A 45 -3.98 2.06 8.04
CA LEU A 45 -2.76 1.44 8.54
C LEU A 45 -2.07 0.64 7.44
N LEU A 46 -0.78 0.89 7.25
CA LEU A 46 0.09 0.07 6.40
C LEU A 46 1.08 -0.70 7.27
N LEU A 47 1.31 -1.97 6.94
CA LEU A 47 2.13 -2.89 7.72
C LEU A 47 3.05 -3.73 6.84
N THR A 48 4.32 -3.83 7.24
CA THR A 48 5.27 -4.80 6.67
C THR A 48 6.36 -5.12 7.68
N ALA A 49 6.97 -6.29 7.56
CA ALA A 49 8.04 -6.78 8.41
C ALA A 49 9.30 -7.06 7.59
N CYS A 50 10.47 -6.92 8.24
CA CYS A 50 11.73 -7.32 7.63
C CYS A 50 11.69 -8.82 7.28
N PRO A 51 11.98 -9.20 6.02
CA PRO A 51 11.89 -10.60 5.59
C PRO A 51 12.99 -11.49 6.18
N LYS A 52 14.03 -10.90 6.79
CA LYS A 52 15.20 -11.62 7.30
C LYS A 52 15.11 -11.97 8.78
N CYS A 53 14.83 -10.98 9.63
CA CYS A 53 14.83 -11.18 11.08
C CYS A 53 13.43 -11.37 11.67
N GLU A 54 12.38 -11.02 10.93
CA GLU A 54 10.96 -11.10 11.31
C GLU A 54 10.55 -10.33 12.59
N GLY A 55 11.49 -9.86 13.39
CA GLY A 55 11.25 -9.17 14.67
C GLY A 55 11.11 -7.65 14.55
N ALA A 56 11.43 -7.07 13.39
CA ALA A 56 11.29 -5.65 13.14
C ALA A 56 10.11 -5.37 12.20
N PHE A 57 9.22 -4.50 12.66
CA PHE A 57 8.01 -4.09 11.94
C PHE A 57 8.12 -2.64 11.51
N ARG A 58 7.58 -2.34 10.34
CA ARG A 58 7.35 -0.97 9.89
C ARG A 58 5.86 -0.78 9.71
N TYR A 59 5.37 0.32 10.23
CA TYR A 59 3.97 0.70 10.10
C TYR A 59 3.85 2.18 9.73
N TYR A 60 2.74 2.52 9.10
CA TYR A 60 2.38 3.90 8.79
C TYR A 60 0.89 4.08 9.07
N LEU A 61 0.56 5.10 9.87
CA LEU A 61 -0.81 5.47 10.24
C LEU A 61 -1.16 6.80 9.59
N SER A 62 -2.34 6.89 9.01
CA SER A 62 -2.79 8.08 8.29
C SER A 62 -4.31 8.13 8.18
N ASP A 63 -4.87 9.34 8.18
CA ASP A 63 -6.30 9.56 7.89
C ASP A 63 -6.59 9.46 6.39
N LEU A 64 -5.55 9.59 5.56
CA LEU A 64 -5.62 9.36 4.12
C LEU A 64 -5.18 7.95 3.77
N ASP A 65 -5.87 7.34 2.81
CA ASP A 65 -5.52 6.06 2.24
C ASP A 65 -4.57 6.22 1.03
N PHE A 66 -3.32 6.60 1.33
CA PHE A 66 -2.32 6.89 0.30
C PHE A 66 -2.15 5.76 -0.74
N PRO A 67 -2.09 4.47 -0.36
CA PRO A 67 -2.01 3.41 -1.36
C PRO A 67 -3.21 3.35 -2.29
N GLN A 68 -4.42 3.51 -1.76
CA GLN A 68 -5.62 3.53 -2.60
C GLN A 68 -5.58 4.71 -3.56
N GLU A 69 -5.14 5.89 -3.11
CA GLU A 69 -4.97 7.07 -3.97
C GLU A 69 -3.98 6.79 -5.11
N ILE A 70 -2.81 6.22 -4.80
CA ILE A 70 -1.78 5.87 -5.80
C ILE A 70 -2.34 4.85 -6.81
N VAL A 71 -3.02 3.81 -6.34
CA VAL A 71 -3.62 2.78 -7.22
C VAL A 71 -4.69 3.41 -8.11
N SER A 72 -5.55 4.26 -7.56
CA SER A 72 -6.64 4.91 -8.30
C SER A 72 -6.10 5.85 -9.39
N LEU A 73 -5.04 6.59 -9.10
CA LEU A 73 -4.34 7.43 -10.09
C LEU A 73 -3.72 6.59 -11.20
N ALA A 74 -3.07 5.48 -10.85
CA ALA A 74 -2.50 4.56 -11.83
C ALA A 74 -3.60 3.92 -12.72
N GLU A 75 -4.75 3.56 -12.16
CA GLU A 75 -5.90 3.07 -12.92
C GLU A 75 -6.42 4.10 -13.92
N ALA A 76 -6.59 5.35 -13.47
CA ALA A 76 -7.05 6.43 -14.33
C ALA A 76 -6.08 6.65 -15.51
N TYR A 77 -4.78 6.60 -15.24
CA TYR A 77 -3.75 6.72 -16.27
C TYR A 77 -3.80 5.57 -17.28
N VAL A 78 -3.92 4.32 -16.81
CA VAL A 78 -4.07 3.13 -17.66
C VAL A 78 -5.33 3.21 -18.53
N LYS A 79 -6.45 3.67 -17.97
CA LYS A 79 -7.71 3.87 -18.71
C LYS A 79 -7.54 4.93 -19.81
N LEU A 80 -6.88 6.04 -19.51
CA LEU A 80 -6.62 7.09 -20.50
C LEU A 80 -5.74 6.58 -21.65
N LEU A 81 -4.65 5.89 -21.32
CA LEU A 81 -3.77 5.28 -22.32
C LEU A 81 -4.49 4.24 -23.19
N THR A 82 -5.36 3.45 -22.58
CA THR A 82 -6.23 2.48 -23.29
C THR A 82 -7.14 3.21 -24.27
N GLY A 83 -7.80 4.30 -23.85
CA GLY A 83 -8.63 5.12 -24.74
C GLY A 83 -7.86 5.72 -25.92
N VAL A 84 -6.63 6.21 -25.68
CA VAL A 84 -5.76 6.71 -26.75
C VAL A 84 -5.39 5.59 -27.73
N ARG A 85 -4.93 4.44 -27.23
CA ARG A 85 -4.62 3.27 -28.06
C ARG A 85 -5.78 2.89 -28.96
N ASP A 86 -6.96 2.74 -28.37
CA ASP A 86 -8.15 2.25 -29.06
C ASP A 86 -8.61 3.25 -30.13
N SER A 87 -8.44 4.56 -29.89
CA SER A 87 -8.74 5.61 -30.88
C SER A 87 -7.78 5.67 -32.06
N LEU A 88 -6.53 5.23 -31.86
CA LEU A 88 -5.47 5.28 -32.87
C LEU A 88 -5.22 3.93 -33.55
N LYS A 89 -5.92 2.86 -33.14
CA LYS A 89 -5.63 1.47 -33.55
C LYS A 89 -5.51 1.25 -35.06
N ASP A 90 -6.24 2.01 -35.87
CA ASP A 90 -6.24 1.88 -37.33
C ASP A 90 -5.11 2.70 -38.00
N HIS A 91 -4.42 3.54 -37.21
CA HIS A 91 -3.39 4.47 -37.65
C HIS A 91 -1.98 4.13 -37.14
N ILE A 92 -1.87 3.32 -36.10
CA ILE A 92 -0.58 2.90 -35.52
C ILE A 92 -0.47 1.38 -35.49
N LYS A 93 0.71 0.87 -35.84
CA LYS A 93 1.00 -0.57 -35.79
C LYS A 93 1.21 -1.08 -34.37
N GLU A 94 1.82 -0.25 -33.52
CA GLU A 94 2.17 -0.60 -32.15
C GLU A 94 1.89 0.59 -31.23
N PHE A 95 1.37 0.30 -30.03
CA PHE A 95 1.17 1.26 -28.96
C PHE A 95 1.84 0.72 -27.70
N ASN A 96 3.06 1.18 -27.43
CA ASN A 96 3.82 0.75 -26.27
C ASN A 96 4.16 1.97 -25.41
N VAL A 97 3.50 2.09 -24.27
CA VAL A 97 3.75 3.14 -23.28
C VAL A 97 4.19 2.46 -21.99
N PRO A 98 5.40 2.75 -21.49
CA PRO A 98 5.87 2.16 -20.24
C PRO A 98 5.02 2.68 -19.09
N VAL A 99 4.38 1.75 -18.37
CA VAL A 99 3.69 2.04 -17.11
C VAL A 99 4.43 1.37 -15.95
N PRO A 100 4.57 2.04 -14.79
CA PRO A 100 5.16 1.41 -13.61
C PRO A 100 4.38 0.16 -13.19
N LYS A 101 5.09 -0.93 -12.88
CA LYS A 101 4.48 -2.21 -12.44
C LYS A 101 4.08 -2.23 -10.97
N LYS A 102 4.78 -1.41 -10.18
CA LYS A 102 4.69 -1.39 -8.73
C LYS A 102 5.09 -0.03 -8.20
N TRP A 103 4.52 0.33 -7.06
CA TRP A 103 5.04 1.38 -6.19
C TRP A 103 5.85 0.71 -5.09
N SER A 104 7.04 1.24 -4.78
CA SER A 104 7.98 0.59 -3.89
C SER A 104 8.61 1.58 -2.92
N VAL A 105 8.84 1.14 -1.69
CA VAL A 105 9.54 1.91 -0.65
C VAL A 105 10.73 1.11 -0.16
N ASN A 106 11.89 1.75 -0.13
CA ASN A 106 13.10 1.17 0.44
C ASN A 106 13.12 1.39 1.96
N LEU A 107 13.38 0.33 2.70
CA LEU A 107 13.35 0.30 4.15
C LEU A 107 14.66 -0.29 4.69
N LYS A 108 15.09 0.25 5.81
CA LYS A 108 16.25 -0.26 6.55
C LYS A 108 15.79 -0.91 7.85
N CYS A 109 16.22 -2.14 8.08
CA CYS A 109 15.97 -2.87 9.31
C CYS A 109 17.04 -2.57 10.37
N GLU A 110 16.66 -2.65 11.65
CA GLU A 110 17.60 -2.58 12.77
C GLU A 110 18.59 -3.75 12.79
N CYS A 111 18.26 -4.88 12.16
CA CYS A 111 19.19 -6.00 11.98
C CYS A 111 20.26 -5.75 10.90
N GLY A 112 20.27 -4.57 10.28
CA GLY A 112 21.21 -4.16 9.24
C GLY A 112 20.79 -4.50 7.81
N GLU A 113 19.69 -5.24 7.62
CA GLU A 113 19.18 -5.58 6.30
C GLU A 113 18.47 -4.39 5.64
N GLU A 114 18.74 -4.16 4.36
CA GLU A 114 17.97 -3.27 3.50
C GLU A 114 16.99 -4.10 2.67
N TYR A 115 15.75 -3.68 2.62
CA TYR A 115 14.69 -4.42 1.91
C TYR A 115 13.67 -3.47 1.31
N THR A 116 12.93 -3.96 0.32
CA THR A 116 11.90 -3.19 -0.38
C THR A 116 10.53 -3.74 -0.05
N ALA A 117 9.57 -2.85 0.19
CA ALA A 117 8.16 -3.16 0.32
C ALA A 117 7.39 -2.55 -0.85
N GLU A 118 6.40 -3.26 -1.38
CA GLU A 118 5.85 -3.04 -2.71
C GLU A 118 4.32 -3.16 -2.74
N ILE A 119 3.70 -2.35 -3.58
CA ILE A 119 2.27 -2.42 -3.93
C ILE A 119 2.17 -2.57 -5.45
N PRO A 120 1.49 -3.61 -5.96
CA PRO A 120 1.31 -3.79 -7.39
C PRO A 120 0.44 -2.66 -7.95
N LEU A 121 0.78 -2.19 -9.15
CA LEU A 121 0.02 -1.16 -9.85
C LEU A 121 -0.72 -1.73 -11.06
N PRO A 122 -1.89 -1.16 -11.42
CA PRO A 122 -2.63 -1.51 -12.62
C PRO A 122 -1.75 -1.46 -13.88
N GLN A 123 -1.95 -2.43 -14.77
CA GLN A 123 -1.19 -2.54 -16.01
C GLN A 123 -2.11 -2.35 -17.22
N LEU A 124 -1.51 -1.95 -18.35
CA LEU A 124 -2.20 -2.00 -19.64
C LEU A 124 -2.49 -3.46 -19.98
N SER A 125 -3.75 -3.79 -20.23
CA SER A 125 -4.14 -5.07 -20.79
C SER A 125 -3.56 -5.18 -22.20
N GLY A 126 -2.83 -6.27 -22.48
CA GLY A 126 -2.33 -6.58 -23.81
C GLY A 126 -3.44 -6.85 -24.81
#